data_AF-A0A2P8VUM5-F1
#
_entry.id   AF-A0A2P8VUM5-F1
#
_cell.length_a   1.000
_cell.length_b   1.000
_cell.length_c   1.000
_cell.angle_alpha   90.00
_cell.angle_beta   90.00
_cell.angle_gamma   90.00
#
_symmetry.space_group_name_H-M   'P 1'
#
loop_
_entity.id
_entity.type
_entity.pdbx_description
1 polymer ?
#
loop_
_entity_poly.entity_id
_entity_poly.type
_entity_poly.pdbx_seq_one_letter_code
_entity_poly.pdbx_strand_id
1 'polypeptide(L)'
;MAAMGTVGKMAVGFTLGLALAGGGWGQALAKAPLPSGAELAVAAASMADPVEPSRLKQSRQSRAESYRYAMLAGYSAAEREDYHTALINFRRALGFRPGDRYATAAIRNMTAYIARERAEAAKLAEIEQRQETLAEAVAASDWACAAASVDRLVVLIPPTSPDRARLIAYRGELTGFIEARANLDQWSTVCPGGQT
;
A
#
# COMPACT_ATOMS: atom_id res chain seq x y z
N MET A 1 -16.34 -51.62 8.70
CA MET A 1 -15.65 -51.13 9.92
C MET A 1 -14.50 -50.24 9.45
N ALA A 2 -14.71 -48.92 9.40
CA ALA A 2 -13.73 -47.96 8.91
C ALA A 2 -13.16 -47.16 10.08
N ALA A 3 -11.83 -47.16 10.19
CA ALA A 3 -11.06 -46.56 11.26
C ALA A 3 -11.10 -45.02 11.20
N MET A 4 -11.49 -44.39 12.30
CA MET A 4 -11.41 -42.95 12.52
C MET A 4 -10.04 -42.62 13.11
N GLY A 5 -9.22 -41.90 12.35
CA GLY A 5 -7.96 -41.32 12.83
C GLY A 5 -8.21 -39.94 13.45
N THR A 6 -8.13 -39.85 14.77
CA THR A 6 -8.14 -38.60 15.54
C THR A 6 -6.75 -37.99 15.57
N VAL A 7 -6.59 -36.81 14.95
CA VAL A 7 -5.36 -36.01 15.03
C VAL A 7 -5.43 -35.09 16.26
N GLY A 8 -4.35 -35.13 17.04
CA GLY A 8 -4.21 -34.50 18.35
C GLY A 8 -4.19 -32.97 18.32
N LYS A 9 -4.85 -32.39 19.32
CA LYS A 9 -4.76 -30.96 19.66
C LYS A 9 -3.55 -30.76 20.57
N MET A 10 -2.51 -30.10 20.08
CA MET A 10 -1.46 -29.53 20.93
C MET A 10 -1.93 -28.16 21.43
N ALA A 11 -2.19 -28.07 22.73
CA ALA A 11 -2.39 -26.82 23.44
C ALA A 11 -1.01 -26.22 23.76
N VAL A 12 -0.66 -25.13 23.08
CA VAL A 12 0.52 -24.32 23.42
C VAL A 12 0.07 -23.24 24.40
N GLY A 13 0.63 -23.29 25.60
CA GLY A 13 0.39 -22.34 26.67
C GLY A 13 0.94 -20.96 26.34
N PHE A 14 0.15 -19.92 26.62
CA PHE A 14 0.55 -18.53 26.57
C PHE A 14 0.45 -17.95 27.98
N THR A 15 1.57 -17.93 28.71
CA THR A 15 1.70 -17.17 29.96
C THR A 15 2.07 -15.74 29.60
N LEU A 16 1.09 -14.85 29.58
CA LEU A 16 1.30 -13.41 29.44
C LEU A 16 1.59 -12.80 30.81
N GLY A 17 2.87 -12.66 31.15
CA GLY A 17 3.34 -11.89 32.30
C GLY A 17 3.29 -10.40 31.98
N LEU A 18 2.42 -9.68 32.69
CA LEU A 18 2.25 -8.23 32.64
C LEU A 18 3.30 -7.57 33.54
N ALA A 19 4.21 -6.78 32.98
CA ALA A 19 5.09 -5.89 33.74
C ALA A 19 5.16 -4.52 33.07
N LEU A 20 4.37 -3.56 33.59
CA LEU A 20 4.45 -2.15 33.27
C LEU A 20 5.22 -1.44 34.39
N ALA A 21 6.46 -1.05 34.10
CA ALA A 21 7.18 0.03 34.77
C ALA A 21 7.46 1.07 33.67
N GLY A 22 7.05 2.33 33.73
CA GLY A 22 7.14 3.24 34.86
C GLY A 22 8.40 4.09 34.70
N GLY A 23 8.32 5.22 34.00
CA GLY A 23 9.46 6.12 33.77
C GLY A 23 9.03 7.43 33.14
N GLY A 24 8.74 8.42 33.99
CA GLY A 24 8.18 9.71 33.62
C GLY A 24 9.15 10.67 32.94
N TRP A 25 8.60 11.48 32.04
CA TRP A 25 9.26 12.63 31.45
C TRP A 25 8.72 13.87 32.15
N GLY A 26 9.34 14.18 33.30
CA GLY A 26 9.03 15.33 34.14
C GLY A 26 10.05 16.45 33.93
N GLN A 27 9.55 17.54 33.39
CA GLN A 27 10.13 18.87 33.14
C GLN A 27 11.13 19.36 34.21
N ALA A 28 12.21 20.00 33.74
CA ALA A 28 13.01 20.93 34.56
C ALA A 28 13.44 22.13 33.70
N LEU A 29 12.59 23.17 33.72
CA LEU A 29 12.95 24.53 33.30
C LEU A 29 13.71 25.18 34.46
N ALA A 30 15.04 25.24 34.37
CA ALA A 30 15.87 26.00 35.29
C ALA A 30 16.30 27.32 34.64
N LYS A 31 15.74 28.40 35.19
CA LYS A 31 16.07 29.81 34.96
C LYS A 31 17.34 30.16 35.76
N ALA A 32 18.36 30.70 35.11
CA ALA A 32 19.54 31.28 35.76
C ALA A 32 20.19 32.36 34.86
N PRO A 33 20.93 33.33 35.45
CA PRO A 33 20.96 34.72 35.02
C PRO A 33 22.10 35.09 34.06
N LEU A 34 21.88 36.16 33.30
CA LEU A 34 22.86 36.83 32.46
C LEU A 34 23.92 37.56 33.32
N PRO A 35 25.23 37.34 33.10
CA PRO A 35 26.25 38.29 33.48
C PRO A 35 26.47 39.34 32.38
N SER A 36 26.30 40.59 32.76
CA SER A 36 26.78 41.78 32.05
C SER A 36 28.28 41.96 32.23
N GLY A 37 28.99 42.31 31.15
CA GLY A 37 30.27 43.00 31.22
C GLY A 37 31.46 42.24 30.64
N ALA A 38 31.93 42.75 29.49
CA ALA A 38 33.32 42.84 29.05
C ALA A 38 34.22 41.59 29.15
N GLU A 39 34.63 41.05 28.00
CA GLU A 39 35.98 41.30 27.47
C GLU A 39 36.11 40.80 26.02
N LEU A 40 36.90 41.54 25.24
CA LEU A 40 37.24 41.25 23.86
C LEU A 40 38.13 40.01 23.78
N ALA A 41 37.75 39.05 22.93
CA ALA A 41 38.72 38.23 22.22
C ALA A 41 38.12 37.77 20.89
N VAL A 42 38.54 38.49 19.84
CA VAL A 42 38.41 38.05 18.45
C VAL A 42 39.16 36.73 18.30
N ALA A 43 38.42 35.64 18.09
CA ALA A 43 38.95 34.43 17.46
C ALA A 43 37.98 34.00 16.35
N ALA A 44 37.75 34.93 15.42
CA ALA A 44 37.44 34.58 14.05
C ALA A 44 38.71 33.94 13.45
N ALA A 45 38.83 32.63 13.56
CA ALA A 45 39.74 31.81 12.76
C ALA A 45 38.88 30.66 12.20
N SER A 46 38.30 30.83 11.01
CA SER A 46 38.96 30.43 9.76
C SER A 46 39.63 29.06 9.87
N MET A 47 38.82 28.01 10.04
CA MET A 47 39.19 26.64 9.70
C MET A 47 38.44 26.27 8.42
N ALA A 48 38.73 26.99 7.33
CA ALA A 48 38.60 26.38 6.01
C ALA A 48 39.80 25.44 5.86
N ASP A 49 39.71 24.26 6.47
CA ASP A 49 40.67 23.19 6.23
C ASP A 49 40.75 22.98 4.71
N PRO A 50 41.95 23.00 4.08
CA PRO A 50 42.07 22.59 2.71
C PRO A 50 41.59 21.14 2.63
N VAL A 51 40.42 20.92 2.02
CA VAL A 51 39.93 19.57 1.75
C VAL A 51 40.92 18.95 0.78
N GLU A 52 41.89 18.23 1.33
CA GLU A 52 42.94 17.52 0.60
C GLU A 52 42.32 16.73 -0.57
N PRO A 53 42.82 16.90 -1.81
CA PRO A 53 42.23 16.31 -3.02
C PRO A 53 42.12 14.77 -2.96
N SER A 54 42.88 14.11 -2.09
CA SER A 54 42.76 12.67 -1.79
C SER A 54 41.43 12.30 -1.12
N ARG A 55 40.96 13.08 -0.13
CA ARG A 55 39.68 12.82 0.59
C ARG A 55 38.46 12.98 -0.31
N LEU A 56 38.48 13.96 -1.22
CA LEU A 56 37.41 14.14 -2.21
C LEU A 56 37.34 12.98 -3.19
N LYS A 57 38.48 12.46 -3.65
CA LYS A 57 38.53 11.27 -4.53
C LYS A 57 37.97 10.04 -3.82
N GLN A 58 38.39 9.78 -2.57
CA GLN A 58 37.90 8.66 -1.79
C GLN A 58 36.38 8.76 -1.52
N SER A 59 35.88 9.95 -1.17
CA SER A 59 34.44 10.19 -0.99
C SER A 59 33.63 9.98 -2.28
N ARG A 60 34.16 10.39 -3.44
CA ARG A 60 33.51 10.15 -4.74
C ARG A 60 33.49 8.66 -5.09
N GLN A 61 34.58 7.94 -4.81
CA GLN A 61 34.66 6.50 -5.02
C GLN A 61 33.67 5.74 -4.14
N SER A 62 33.59 6.07 -2.84
CA SER A 62 32.65 5.41 -1.92
C SER A 62 31.19 5.68 -2.33
N ARG A 63 30.87 6.88 -2.81
CA ARG A 63 29.54 7.19 -3.39
C ARG A 63 29.26 6.40 -4.67
N ALA A 64 30.26 6.21 -5.54
CA ALA A 64 30.10 5.42 -6.77
C ALA A 64 29.87 3.93 -6.47
N GLU A 65 30.57 3.38 -5.49
CA GLU A 65 30.37 2.01 -5.02
C GLU A 65 28.99 1.83 -4.37
N SER A 66 28.60 2.77 -3.50
CA SER A 66 27.29 2.78 -2.86
C SER A 66 26.16 2.89 -3.88
N TYR A 67 26.33 3.71 -4.92
CA TYR A 67 25.44 3.77 -6.07
C TYR A 67 25.31 2.40 -6.75
N ARG A 68 26.45 1.77 -7.10
CA ARG A 68 26.46 0.49 -7.81
C ARG A 68 25.77 -0.61 -7.01
N TYR A 69 26.07 -0.67 -5.71
CA TYR A 69 25.43 -1.62 -4.79
C TYR A 69 23.92 -1.40 -4.72
N ALA A 70 23.48 -0.15 -4.55
CA ALA A 70 22.06 0.18 -4.48
C ALA A 70 21.32 -0.15 -5.79
N MET A 71 21.94 0.08 -6.96
CA MET A 71 21.37 -0.33 -8.24
C MET A 71 21.24 -1.85 -8.35
N LEU A 72 22.30 -2.60 -8.02
CA LEU A 72 22.28 -4.06 -8.07
C LEU A 72 21.22 -4.65 -7.12
N ALA A 73 21.16 -4.14 -5.89
CA ALA A 73 20.15 -4.56 -4.91
C ALA A 73 18.72 -4.23 -5.39
N GLY A 74 18.53 -3.07 -6.03
CA GLY A 74 17.26 -2.67 -6.62
C GLY A 74 16.81 -3.60 -7.74
N TYR A 75 17.70 -3.93 -8.68
CA TYR A 75 17.38 -4.87 -9.76
C TYR A 75 17.13 -6.27 -9.24
N SER A 76 17.96 -6.76 -8.32
CA SER A 76 17.78 -8.07 -7.71
C SER A 76 16.43 -8.19 -6.97
N ALA A 77 15.98 -7.13 -6.29
CA ALA A 77 14.65 -7.10 -5.69
C ALA A 77 13.54 -7.08 -6.75
N ALA A 78 13.70 -6.29 -7.82
CA ALA A 78 12.72 -6.23 -8.91
C ALA A 78 12.59 -7.56 -9.67
N GLU A 79 13.69 -8.31 -9.85
CA GLU A 79 13.67 -9.67 -10.42
C GLU A 79 12.90 -10.68 -9.57
N ARG A 80 12.81 -10.44 -8.27
CA ARG A 80 11.99 -11.23 -7.33
C ARG A 80 10.58 -10.65 -7.14
N GLU A 81 10.20 -9.66 -7.95
CA GLU A 81 8.93 -8.94 -7.85
C GLU A 81 8.72 -8.19 -6.52
N ASP A 82 9.79 -8.00 -5.73
CA ASP A 82 9.76 -7.18 -4.52
C ASP A 82 9.91 -5.70 -4.89
N TYR A 83 8.87 -5.14 -5.49
CA TYR A 83 8.87 -3.79 -6.05
C TYR A 83 9.06 -2.70 -4.99
N HIS A 84 8.60 -2.95 -3.76
CA HIS A 84 8.78 -2.04 -2.63
C HIS A 84 10.25 -1.95 -2.20
N THR A 85 10.92 -3.08 -2.00
CA THR A 85 12.35 -3.10 -1.69
C THR A 85 13.17 -2.56 -2.86
N ALA A 86 12.79 -2.88 -4.10
CA ALA A 86 13.44 -2.34 -5.30
C ALA A 86 13.37 -0.81 -5.34
N LEU A 87 12.19 -0.23 -5.11
CA LEU A 87 11.97 1.22 -5.08
C LEU A 87 12.84 1.92 -4.03
N ILE A 88 12.96 1.34 -2.83
CA ILE A 88 13.83 1.88 -1.77
C ILE A 88 15.28 1.94 -2.24
N ASN A 89 15.77 0.86 -2.84
CA ASN A 89 17.16 0.78 -3.30
C ASN A 89 17.44 1.70 -4.50
N PHE A 90 16.52 1.83 -5.45
CA PHE A 90 16.67 2.81 -6.54
C PHE A 90 16.64 4.26 -6.06
N ARG A 91 15.83 4.58 -5.03
CA ARG A 91 15.86 5.91 -4.38
C ARG A 91 17.20 6.16 -3.69
N ARG A 92 17.78 5.17 -3.02
CA ARG A 92 19.14 5.26 -2.45
C ARG A 92 20.17 5.52 -3.55
N ALA A 93 20.11 4.77 -4.65
CA ALA A 93 20.98 4.98 -5.81
C ALA A 93 20.88 6.42 -6.34
N LEU A 94 19.67 6.94 -6.52
CA LEU A 94 19.47 8.33 -6.94
C LEU A 94 20.03 9.35 -5.93
N GLY A 95 19.98 9.05 -4.63
CA GLY A 95 20.61 9.87 -3.59
C GLY A 95 22.14 9.90 -3.67
N PHE A 96 22.77 8.77 -4.04
CA PHE A 96 24.21 8.72 -4.26
C PHE A 96 24.64 9.45 -5.54
N ARG A 97 23.82 9.36 -6.61
CA ARG A 97 24.03 10.03 -7.90
C ARG A 97 22.79 10.81 -8.36
N PRO A 98 22.63 12.07 -7.91
CA PRO A 98 21.53 12.92 -8.35
C PRO A 98 21.51 13.12 -9.87
N GLY A 99 20.32 13.14 -10.48
CA GLY A 99 20.16 13.26 -11.92
C GLY A 99 20.43 11.97 -12.72
N ASP A 100 20.67 10.84 -12.06
CA ASP A 100 20.86 9.57 -12.74
C ASP A 100 19.59 9.11 -13.46
N ARG A 101 19.65 9.07 -14.80
CA ARG A 101 18.51 8.68 -15.63
C ARG A 101 18.06 7.23 -15.40
N TYR A 102 18.99 6.33 -15.06
CA TYR A 102 18.69 4.91 -14.87
C TYR A 102 17.94 4.67 -13.56
N ALA A 103 18.42 5.20 -12.44
CA ALA A 103 17.73 5.15 -11.16
C ALA A 103 16.35 5.82 -11.24
N THR A 104 16.25 6.96 -11.93
CA THR A 104 14.97 7.66 -12.13
C THR A 104 13.97 6.81 -12.92
N ALA A 105 14.41 6.19 -14.03
CA ALA A 105 13.55 5.29 -14.80
C ALA A 105 13.11 4.07 -14.00
N ALA A 106 14.03 3.47 -13.23
CA ALA A 106 13.73 2.34 -12.38
C ALA A 106 12.71 2.68 -11.28
N ILE A 107 12.82 3.84 -10.64
CA ILE A 107 11.84 4.36 -9.68
C ILE A 107 10.45 4.48 -10.31
N ARG A 108 10.36 5.05 -11.53
CA ARG A 108 9.09 5.16 -12.25
C ARG A 108 8.47 3.80 -12.53
N ASN A 109 9.28 2.83 -12.98
CA ASN A 109 8.82 1.48 -13.25
C ASN A 109 8.28 0.82 -11.98
N MET A 110 9.03 0.86 -10.88
CA MET A 110 8.60 0.27 -9.61
C MET A 110 7.32 0.92 -9.07
N THR A 111 7.21 2.25 -9.20
CA THR A 111 5.99 2.98 -8.80
C THR A 111 4.78 2.54 -9.63
N ALA A 112 4.98 2.29 -10.93
CA ALA A 112 3.91 1.80 -11.80
C ALA A 112 3.47 0.38 -11.44
N TYR A 113 4.41 -0.52 -11.11
CA TYR A 113 4.06 -1.88 -10.66
C TYR A 113 3.28 -1.87 -9.34
N ILE A 114 3.76 -1.15 -8.33
CA ILE A 114 3.07 -1.00 -7.04
C ILE A 114 1.66 -0.41 -7.23
N ALA A 115 1.50 0.57 -8.13
CA ALA A 115 0.19 1.14 -8.41
C ALA A 115 -0.76 0.14 -9.06
N ARG A 116 -0.25 -0.74 -9.95
CA ARG A 116 -1.04 -1.82 -10.56
C ARG A 116 -1.49 -2.85 -9.51
N GLU A 117 -0.58 -3.31 -8.66
CA GLU A 117 -0.93 -4.25 -7.57
C GLU A 117 -2.03 -3.69 -6.66
N ARG A 118 -1.93 -2.40 -6.30
CA ARG A 118 -2.96 -1.72 -5.51
C ARG A 118 -4.29 -1.61 -6.24
N ALA A 119 -4.27 -1.31 -7.54
CA ALA A 119 -5.47 -1.23 -8.35
C ALA A 119 -6.14 -2.60 -8.50
N GLU A 120 -5.36 -3.67 -8.67
CA GLU A 120 -5.86 -5.04 -8.71
C GLU A 120 -6.46 -5.45 -7.37
N ALA A 121 -5.79 -5.17 -6.24
CA ALA A 121 -6.33 -5.42 -4.91
C ALA A 121 -7.64 -4.66 -4.66
N ALA A 122 -7.70 -3.38 -5.03
CA ALA A 122 -8.91 -2.56 -4.91
C ALA A 122 -10.05 -3.11 -5.78
N LYS A 123 -9.73 -3.57 -6.99
CA LYS A 123 -10.69 -4.20 -7.90
C LYS A 123 -11.28 -5.49 -7.32
N LEU A 124 -10.45 -6.33 -6.69
CA LEU A 124 -10.90 -7.56 -6.04
C LEU A 124 -11.80 -7.26 -4.84
N ALA A 125 -11.42 -6.30 -4.00
CA ALA A 125 -12.26 -5.85 -2.88
C ALA A 125 -13.60 -5.28 -3.37
N GLU A 126 -13.60 -4.55 -4.50
CA GLU A 126 -14.85 -4.08 -5.10
C GLU A 126 -15.72 -5.24 -5.60
N ILE A 127 -15.13 -6.27 -6.22
CA ILE A 127 -15.88 -7.45 -6.67
C ILE A 127 -16.56 -8.13 -5.48
N GLU A 128 -15.84 -8.37 -4.39
CA GLU A 128 -16.37 -9.00 -3.17
C GLU A 128 -17.53 -8.19 -2.59
N GLN A 129 -17.34 -6.88 -2.39
CA GLN A 129 -18.38 -5.98 -1.91
C GLN A 129 -19.64 -6.02 -2.79
N ARG A 130 -19.47 -6.06 -4.12
CA ARG A 130 -20.59 -6.10 -5.06
C ARG A 130 -21.32 -7.44 -5.05
N GLN A 131 -20.61 -8.54 -4.80
CA GLN A 131 -21.24 -9.84 -4.64
C GLN A 131 -22.11 -9.90 -3.38
N GLU A 132 -21.65 -9.31 -2.27
CA GLU A 132 -22.44 -9.18 -1.04
C GLU A 132 -23.68 -8.30 -1.27
N THR A 133 -23.48 -7.11 -1.86
CA THR A 133 -24.59 -6.19 -2.19
C THR A 133 -25.63 -6.87 -3.09
N LEU A 134 -25.18 -7.64 -4.07
CA LEU A 134 -26.07 -8.40 -4.94
C LEU A 134 -26.88 -9.45 -4.17
N ALA A 135 -26.22 -10.23 -3.29
CA ALA A 135 -26.88 -11.26 -2.51
C ALA A 135 -27.95 -10.66 -1.57
N GLU A 136 -27.64 -9.56 -0.90
CA GLU A 136 -28.58 -8.83 -0.03
C GLU A 136 -29.75 -8.25 -0.83
N ALA A 137 -29.47 -7.60 -1.96
CA ALA A 137 -30.50 -7.03 -2.82
C ALA A 137 -31.47 -8.10 -3.33
N VAL A 138 -30.95 -9.25 -3.77
CA VAL A 138 -31.77 -10.38 -4.21
C VAL A 138 -32.61 -10.95 -3.06
N ALA A 139 -32.04 -11.10 -1.87
CA ALA A 139 -32.77 -11.56 -0.68
C ALA A 139 -33.89 -10.58 -0.27
N ALA A 140 -33.66 -9.29 -0.45
CA ALA A 140 -34.64 -8.23 -0.20
C ALA A 140 -35.63 -8.02 -1.36
N SER A 141 -35.49 -8.75 -2.48
CA SER A 141 -36.23 -8.51 -3.73
C SER A 141 -36.06 -7.09 -4.30
N ASP A 142 -34.94 -6.44 -4.00
CA ASP A 142 -34.55 -5.15 -4.57
C ASP A 142 -33.88 -5.35 -5.94
N TRP A 143 -34.70 -5.49 -6.97
CA TRP A 143 -34.24 -5.79 -8.33
C TRP A 143 -33.44 -4.65 -8.95
N ALA A 144 -33.69 -3.39 -8.54
CA ALA A 144 -32.94 -2.23 -8.99
C ALA A 144 -31.48 -2.32 -8.52
N CYS A 145 -31.27 -2.64 -7.24
CA CYS A 145 -29.91 -2.81 -6.70
C CYS A 145 -29.22 -4.10 -7.10
N ALA A 146 -29.98 -5.17 -7.33
CA ALA A 146 -29.44 -6.38 -7.94
C ALA A 146 -28.88 -6.06 -9.34
N ALA A 147 -29.66 -5.38 -10.20
CA ALA A 147 -29.25 -5.03 -11.56
C ALA A 147 -28.02 -4.11 -11.58
N ALA A 148 -28.02 -3.05 -10.76
CA ALA A 148 -26.87 -2.14 -10.66
C ALA A 148 -25.59 -2.86 -10.21
N SER A 149 -25.70 -3.80 -9.25
CA SER A 149 -24.56 -4.59 -8.77
C SER A 149 -24.01 -5.51 -9.86
N VAL A 150 -24.89 -6.16 -10.62
CA VAL A 150 -24.52 -7.02 -11.76
C VAL A 150 -23.83 -6.21 -12.86
N ASP A 151 -24.33 -5.02 -13.22
CA ASP A 151 -23.71 -4.18 -14.25
C ASP A 151 -22.27 -3.80 -13.88
N ARG A 152 -22.04 -3.46 -12.61
CA ARG A 152 -20.68 -3.16 -12.15
C ARG A 152 -19.78 -4.41 -12.20
N LEU A 153 -20.30 -5.56 -11.78
CA LEU A 153 -19.57 -6.84 -11.82
C LEU A 153 -19.17 -7.23 -13.25
N VAL A 154 -20.03 -6.99 -14.26
CA VAL A 154 -19.73 -7.30 -15.68
C VAL A 154 -18.56 -6.46 -16.23
N VAL A 155 -18.35 -5.25 -15.71
CA VAL A 155 -17.21 -4.39 -16.06
C VAL A 155 -15.94 -4.85 -15.35
N LEU A 156 -16.06 -5.28 -14.08
CA LEU A 156 -14.92 -5.72 -13.29
C LEU A 156 -14.41 -7.10 -13.72
N ILE A 157 -15.28 -8.03 -14.05
CA ILE A 157 -14.88 -9.41 -14.36
C ILE A 157 -14.30 -9.49 -15.79
N PRO A 158 -13.14 -10.15 -15.99
CA PRO A 158 -12.50 -10.26 -17.30
C PRO A 158 -13.42 -10.84 -18.39
N PRO A 159 -13.33 -10.35 -19.64
CA PRO A 159 -14.20 -10.80 -20.74
C PRO A 159 -14.04 -12.28 -21.09
N THR A 160 -12.89 -12.87 -20.78
CA THR A 160 -12.60 -14.30 -21.00
C THR A 160 -13.13 -15.20 -19.88
N SER A 161 -13.61 -14.64 -18.77
CA SER A 161 -14.14 -15.43 -17.66
C SER A 161 -15.54 -15.97 -17.98
N PRO A 162 -15.82 -17.26 -17.72
CA PRO A 162 -17.17 -17.80 -17.83
C PRO A 162 -18.15 -17.12 -16.86
N ASP A 163 -17.67 -16.57 -15.74
CA ASP A 163 -18.52 -15.87 -14.76
C ASP A 163 -19.13 -14.60 -15.35
N ARG A 164 -18.41 -13.93 -16.25
CA ARG A 164 -18.96 -12.76 -16.94
C ARG A 164 -20.14 -13.11 -17.82
N ALA A 165 -20.06 -14.23 -18.55
CA ALA A 165 -21.15 -14.71 -19.39
C ALA A 165 -22.39 -15.04 -18.55
N ARG A 166 -22.20 -15.66 -17.38
CA ARG A 166 -23.27 -15.94 -16.42
C ARG A 166 -23.92 -14.66 -15.89
N LEU A 167 -23.13 -13.65 -15.55
CA LEU A 167 -23.66 -12.35 -15.09
C LEU A 167 -24.42 -11.61 -16.19
N ILE A 168 -23.99 -11.70 -17.45
CA ILE A 168 -24.72 -11.11 -18.57
C ILE A 168 -26.08 -11.80 -18.76
N ALA A 169 -26.14 -13.13 -18.65
CA ALA A 169 -27.39 -13.87 -18.71
C ALA A 169 -28.30 -13.51 -17.53
N TYR A 170 -27.75 -13.51 -16.32
CA TYR A 170 -28.47 -13.16 -15.09
C TYR A 170 -29.03 -11.74 -15.13
N ARG A 171 -28.28 -10.78 -15.69
CA ARG A 171 -28.79 -9.42 -15.94
C ARG A 171 -30.06 -9.41 -16.78
N GLY A 172 -30.13 -10.25 -17.82
CA GLY A 172 -31.33 -10.36 -18.66
C GLY A 172 -32.54 -10.88 -17.88
N GLU A 173 -32.34 -11.84 -16.97
CA GLU A 173 -33.37 -12.33 -16.07
C GLU A 173 -33.88 -11.22 -15.12
N LEU A 174 -32.94 -10.45 -14.53
CA LEU A 174 -33.26 -9.29 -13.68
C LEU A 174 -34.09 -8.24 -14.44
N THR A 175 -33.74 -7.92 -15.68
CA THR A 175 -34.53 -6.99 -16.51
C THR A 175 -35.96 -7.49 -16.72
N GLY A 176 -36.17 -8.80 -16.88
CA GLY A 176 -37.51 -9.39 -16.96
C GLY A 176 -38.33 -9.18 -15.70
N PHE A 177 -37.73 -9.31 -14.52
CA PHE A 177 -38.39 -9.01 -13.23
C PHE A 177 -38.73 -7.51 -13.09
N ILE A 178 -37.86 -6.63 -13.56
CA ILE A 178 -38.06 -5.17 -13.57
C ILE A 178 -39.23 -4.79 -14.52
N GLU A 179 -39.25 -5.34 -15.73
CA GLU A 179 -40.27 -5.03 -16.74
C GLU A 179 -41.66 -5.57 -16.38
N ALA A 180 -41.74 -6.61 -15.55
CA ALA A 180 -42.99 -7.19 -15.06
C ALA A 180 -43.81 -6.26 -14.13
N ARG A 181 -43.29 -5.07 -13.77
CA ARG A 181 -44.00 -3.87 -13.24
C ARG A 181 -45.04 -4.05 -12.12
N ALA A 182 -45.08 -5.18 -11.42
CA ALA A 182 -46.12 -5.43 -10.42
C ALA A 182 -45.88 -4.67 -9.09
N ASN A 183 -44.63 -4.34 -8.73
CA ASN A 183 -44.29 -3.74 -7.42
C ASN A 183 -43.25 -2.61 -7.57
N LEU A 184 -43.67 -1.43 -8.04
CA LEU A 184 -42.83 -0.22 -8.13
C LEU A 184 -42.42 0.33 -6.74
N ASP A 185 -43.17 -0.04 -5.70
CA ASP A 185 -42.94 0.27 -4.30
C ASP A 185 -41.80 -0.52 -3.66
N GLN A 186 -41.36 -1.62 -4.28
CA GLN A 186 -40.20 -2.42 -3.85
C GLN A 186 -38.87 -1.95 -4.45
N TRP A 187 -38.87 -0.87 -5.23
CA TRP A 187 -37.66 -0.35 -5.86
C TRP A 187 -36.99 0.62 -4.91
N SER A 188 -35.79 0.28 -4.41
CA SER A 188 -35.00 1.30 -3.74
C SER A 188 -34.45 2.27 -4.80
N THR A 189 -34.58 3.57 -4.53
CA THR A 189 -34.07 4.63 -5.41
C THR A 189 -32.58 4.89 -5.20
N VAL A 190 -31.92 4.19 -4.26
CA VAL A 190 -30.54 4.43 -3.87
C VAL A 190 -29.83 3.13 -3.57
N CYS A 191 -29.03 2.66 -4.52
CA CYS A 191 -28.14 1.53 -4.30
C CYS A 191 -26.83 2.01 -3.69
N PRO A 192 -26.43 1.51 -2.51
CA PRO A 192 -25.16 1.89 -1.89
C PRO A 192 -23.98 1.66 -2.85
N GLY A 193 -23.24 2.75 -3.13
CA GLY A 193 -22.07 2.70 -4.01
C GLY A 193 -22.36 2.76 -5.51
N GLY A 194 -23.60 3.00 -5.95
CA GLY A 194 -23.89 3.42 -7.32
C GLY A 194 -23.45 4.88 -7.52
N GLN A 195 -22.18 5.11 -7.85
CA GLN A 195 -21.80 6.44 -8.34
C GLN A 195 -22.26 6.56 -9.79
N THR A 196 -23.11 7.57 -10.02
CA THR A 196 -23.51 8.09 -11.34
C THR A 196 -22.32 8.47 -12.20
#